data_AF-A0A651DI61-F1
#
_entry.id   AF-A0A651DI61-F1
#
_cell.length_a   1.000
_cell.length_b   1.000
_cell.length_c   1.000
_cell.angle_alpha   90.00
_cell.angle_beta   90.00
_cell.angle_gamma   90.00
#
_symmetry.space_group_name_H-M   'P 1'
#
loop_
_entity.id
_entity.type
_entity.pdbx_description
1 polymer ?
#
loop_
_entity_poly.entity_id
_entity_poly.type
_entity_poly.pdbx_seq_one_letter_code
_entity_poly.pdbx_strand_id
1 'polypeptide(L)'
;MEQNYIPEWVLLNNQIIDGNGAIKDLDKDKEAVKSYFLNEINKKTQFFHSLKEKLDYLVENDYYEEAFLKRYTLEEIQAVYDIAYKAKFRFPTYMGAFKFYNDYALKSRDNKVFLERYEDRLAINALYHANGDIDLAKRLITSLIAQDFTPATPTLLNTGKKKRGEFVSCFLLEMGDSLNDIARISEFSMQLSKIGG
;
A
#
# COMPACT_ATOMS: atom_id res chain seq x y z
N MET A 1 11.18 3.32 -33.87
CA MET A 1 11.98 4.17 -32.97
C MET A 1 11.02 4.74 -31.95
N GLU A 2 10.82 4.06 -30.82
CA GLU A 2 10.10 4.67 -29.70
C GLU A 2 10.96 5.85 -29.23
N GLN A 3 10.44 7.07 -29.37
CA GLN A 3 11.07 8.24 -28.78
C GLN A 3 11.22 7.99 -27.28
N ASN A 4 12.38 8.33 -26.72
CA ASN A 4 12.62 8.38 -25.27
C ASN A 4 11.64 9.38 -24.64
N TYR A 5 10.40 8.94 -24.39
CA TYR A 5 9.38 9.74 -23.76
C TYR A 5 9.66 9.77 -22.25
N ILE A 6 10.15 10.90 -21.78
CA ILE A 6 10.28 11.15 -20.34
C ILE A 6 8.96 11.76 -19.86
N PRO A 7 8.27 11.15 -18.90
CA PRO A 7 7.00 11.69 -18.41
C PRO A 7 7.17 13.08 -17.79
N GLU A 8 6.14 13.91 -17.94
CA GLU A 8 6.13 15.30 -17.43
C GLU A 8 6.47 15.38 -15.94
N TRP A 9 5.87 14.52 -15.11
CA TRP A 9 6.13 14.51 -13.66
C TRP A 9 7.59 14.16 -13.31
N VAL A 10 8.28 13.38 -14.15
CA VAL A 10 9.71 13.09 -13.96
C VAL A 10 10.54 14.33 -14.31
N LEU A 11 10.20 15.03 -15.39
CA LEU A 11 10.87 16.29 -15.75
C LEU A 11 10.70 17.34 -14.66
N LEU A 12 9.50 17.48 -14.10
CA LEU A 12 9.21 18.38 -12.99
C LEU A 12 10.02 18.01 -11.74
N ASN A 13 10.02 16.73 -11.35
CA ASN A 13 10.81 16.27 -10.20
C ASN A 13 12.32 16.53 -10.39
N ASN A 14 12.86 16.40 -11.59
CA ASN A 14 14.27 16.68 -11.86
C ASN A 14 14.63 18.18 -11.76
N GLN A 15 13.64 19.09 -11.84
CA GLN A 15 13.85 20.54 -11.72
C GLN A 15 14.00 21.01 -10.25
N ILE A 16 13.85 20.10 -9.28
CA ILE A 16 14.10 20.39 -7.87
C ILE A 16 15.56 20.82 -7.64
N ILE A 17 16.48 20.23 -8.39
CA ILE A 17 17.92 20.53 -8.32
C ILE A 17 18.40 21.29 -9.57
N ASP A 18 19.46 22.07 -9.41
CA ASP A 18 20.18 22.69 -10.52
C ASP A 18 21.27 21.78 -11.11
N GLY A 19 21.98 22.26 -12.12
CA GLY A 19 23.06 21.52 -12.79
C GLY A 19 24.29 21.24 -11.90
N ASN A 20 24.39 21.90 -10.74
CA ASN A 20 25.44 21.67 -9.74
C ASN A 20 24.97 20.73 -8.61
N GLY A 21 23.70 20.28 -8.66
CA GLY A 21 23.09 19.43 -7.63
C GLY A 21 22.56 20.20 -6.40
N ALA A 22 22.52 21.53 -6.44
CA ALA A 22 21.94 22.33 -5.35
C ALA A 22 20.41 22.39 -5.47
N ILE A 23 19.71 22.47 -4.33
CA ILE A 23 18.25 22.65 -4.31
C ILE A 23 17.92 24.01 -4.92
N LYS A 24 17.14 23.99 -6.01
CA LYS A 24 16.69 25.16 -6.75
C LYS A 24 15.25 25.54 -6.41
N ASP A 25 14.33 24.59 -6.46
CA ASP A 25 12.89 24.86 -6.30
C ASP A 25 12.15 23.60 -5.78
N LEU A 26 11.74 23.62 -4.51
CA LEU A 26 11.01 22.51 -3.91
C LEU A 26 9.53 22.44 -4.35
N ASP A 27 8.95 23.54 -4.85
CA ASP A 27 7.57 23.54 -5.33
C ASP A 27 7.42 22.72 -6.62
N LYS A 28 8.52 22.46 -7.33
CA LYS A 28 8.56 21.52 -8.46
C LYS A 28 8.17 20.10 -8.09
N ASP A 29 8.41 19.67 -6.85
CA ASP A 29 7.95 18.37 -6.37
C ASP A 29 6.41 18.32 -6.23
N LYS A 30 5.80 19.45 -5.80
CA LYS A 30 4.34 19.59 -5.71
C LYS A 30 3.69 19.61 -7.10
N GLU A 31 4.33 20.26 -8.07
CA GLU A 31 3.90 20.19 -9.47
C GLU A 31 4.03 18.78 -10.03
N ALA A 32 5.13 18.09 -9.72
CA ALA A 32 5.38 16.71 -10.15
C ALA A 32 4.32 15.74 -9.63
N VAL A 33 4.04 15.75 -8.32
CA VAL A 33 3.01 14.88 -7.74
C VAL A 33 1.63 15.19 -8.31
N LYS A 34 1.30 16.46 -8.52
CA LYS A 34 0.04 16.86 -9.15
C LYS A 34 -0.08 16.32 -10.58
N SER A 35 0.97 16.49 -11.41
CA SER A 35 0.99 15.95 -12.78
C SER A 35 0.90 14.42 -12.76
N TYR A 36 1.62 13.74 -11.87
CA TYR A 36 1.57 12.28 -11.72
C TYR A 36 0.14 11.78 -11.44
N PHE A 37 -0.59 12.44 -10.54
CA PHE A 37 -1.97 12.07 -10.27
C PHE A 37 -2.90 12.31 -11.46
N LEU A 38 -2.81 13.47 -12.10
CA LEU A 38 -3.70 13.83 -13.21
C LEU A 38 -3.45 12.99 -14.48
N ASN A 39 -2.17 12.68 -14.75
CA ASN A 39 -1.77 12.09 -16.02
C ASN A 39 -1.55 10.57 -15.96
N GLU A 40 -1.34 9.99 -14.78
CA GLU A 40 -1.08 8.56 -14.62
C GLU A 40 -2.10 7.91 -13.67
N ILE A 41 -2.09 8.29 -12.39
CA ILE A 41 -2.84 7.57 -11.35
C ILE A 41 -4.35 7.64 -11.59
N ASN A 42 -4.92 8.82 -11.78
CA ASN A 42 -6.37 8.98 -11.93
C ASN A 42 -6.89 8.32 -13.22
N LYS A 43 -6.07 8.26 -14.28
CA LYS A 43 -6.45 7.61 -15.54
C LYS A 43 -6.41 6.08 -15.46
N LYS A 44 -5.56 5.54 -14.59
CA LYS A 44 -5.35 4.09 -14.41
C LYS A 44 -6.02 3.53 -13.15
N THR A 45 -6.67 4.35 -12.33
CA THR A 45 -7.41 3.85 -11.17
C THR A 45 -8.77 3.36 -11.63
N GLN A 46 -9.10 2.10 -11.31
CA GLN A 46 -10.40 1.54 -11.63
C GLN A 46 -11.50 2.22 -10.82
N PHE A 47 -12.52 2.72 -11.51
CA PHE A 47 -13.70 3.32 -10.91
C PHE A 47 -14.77 2.25 -10.65
N PHE A 48 -15.45 2.37 -9.51
CA PHE A 48 -16.59 1.55 -9.12
C PHE A 48 -17.73 2.50 -8.73
N HIS A 49 -18.99 2.14 -8.99
CA HIS A 49 -20.13 3.01 -8.68
C HIS A 49 -20.43 3.08 -7.18
N SER A 50 -20.05 2.04 -6.42
CA SER A 50 -20.21 2.00 -4.96
C SER A 50 -19.06 1.24 -4.29
N LEU A 51 -18.90 1.47 -2.98
CA LEU A 51 -17.96 0.68 -2.18
C LEU A 51 -18.35 -0.80 -2.16
N LYS A 52 -19.65 -1.11 -2.11
CA LYS A 52 -20.14 -2.49 -2.16
C LYS A 52 -19.69 -3.20 -3.44
N GLU A 53 -19.94 -2.59 -4.60
CA GLU A 53 -19.53 -3.13 -5.89
C GLU A 53 -18.01 -3.36 -5.95
N LYS A 54 -17.23 -2.42 -5.43
CA LYS A 54 -15.78 -2.56 -5.33
C LYS A 54 -15.37 -3.76 -4.49
N LEU A 55 -15.91 -3.89 -3.27
CA LEU A 55 -15.55 -4.98 -2.36
C LEU A 55 -16.00 -6.33 -2.90
N ASP A 56 -17.21 -6.41 -3.44
CA ASP A 56 -17.73 -7.61 -4.11
C ASP A 56 -16.79 -8.04 -5.25
N TYR A 57 -16.45 -7.12 -6.16
CA TYR A 57 -15.50 -7.37 -7.25
C TYR A 57 -14.15 -7.89 -6.73
N LEU A 58 -13.59 -7.25 -5.70
CA LEU A 58 -12.28 -7.63 -5.15
C LEU A 58 -12.29 -8.98 -4.44
N VAL A 59 -13.39 -9.34 -3.79
CA VAL A 59 -13.55 -10.65 -3.15
C VAL A 59 -13.79 -11.74 -4.19
N GLU A 60 -14.75 -11.54 -5.10
CA GLU A 60 -15.12 -12.51 -6.15
C GLU A 60 -13.94 -12.84 -7.06
N ASN A 61 -13.07 -11.86 -7.32
CA ASN A 61 -11.90 -12.03 -8.16
C ASN A 61 -10.64 -12.41 -7.39
N ASP A 62 -10.71 -12.88 -6.14
CA ASP A 62 -9.56 -13.32 -5.33
C ASP A 62 -8.46 -12.25 -5.18
N TYR A 63 -8.85 -10.98 -5.04
CA TYR A 63 -7.93 -9.91 -4.62
C TYR A 63 -7.94 -9.74 -3.10
N TYR A 64 -9.11 -9.79 -2.46
CA TYR A 64 -9.27 -9.68 -1.00
C TYR A 64 -9.69 -10.99 -0.34
N GLU A 65 -9.30 -11.16 0.92
CA GLU A 65 -9.85 -12.18 1.80
C GLU A 65 -11.26 -11.79 2.27
N GLU A 66 -12.24 -12.68 2.14
CA GLU A 66 -13.62 -12.39 2.55
C GLU A 66 -13.83 -12.44 4.08
N ALA A 67 -13.05 -13.30 4.76
CA ALA A 67 -13.33 -13.70 6.15
C ALA A 67 -13.29 -12.54 7.16
N PHE A 68 -12.41 -11.55 6.96
CA PHE A 68 -12.33 -10.40 7.86
C PHE A 68 -13.40 -9.35 7.56
N LEU A 69 -13.81 -9.21 6.30
CA LEU A 69 -14.88 -8.28 5.90
C LEU A 69 -16.24 -8.73 6.46
N LYS A 70 -16.50 -10.05 6.46
CA LYS A 70 -17.72 -10.66 7.03
C LYS A 70 -17.96 -10.38 8.52
N ARG A 71 -16.97 -9.82 9.23
CA ARG A 71 -17.10 -9.44 10.65
C ARG A 71 -17.80 -8.10 10.85
N TYR A 72 -18.02 -7.36 9.78
CA TYR A 72 -18.61 -6.03 9.80
C TYR A 72 -19.83 -5.97 8.88
N THR A 73 -20.75 -5.06 9.17
CA THR A 73 -21.78 -4.68 8.19
C THR A 73 -21.19 -3.77 7.11
N LEU A 74 -21.89 -3.65 5.98
CA LEU A 74 -21.46 -2.73 4.91
C LEU A 74 -21.43 -1.28 5.40
N GLU A 75 -22.35 -0.88 6.28
CA GLU A 75 -22.43 0.45 6.86
C GLU A 75 -21.23 0.74 7.76
N GLU A 76 -20.77 -0.25 8.53
CA GLU A 76 -19.57 -0.14 9.37
C GLU A 76 -18.30 0.00 8.51
N ILE A 77 -18.18 -0.81 7.45
CA ILE A 77 -17.08 -0.70 6.49
C ILE A 77 -17.10 0.68 5.82
N GLN A 78 -18.28 1.14 5.38
CA GLN A 78 -18.45 2.46 4.78
C GLN A 78 -18.04 3.58 5.75
N ALA A 79 -18.38 3.48 7.04
CA ALA A 79 -17.98 4.46 8.03
C ALA A 79 -16.45 4.57 8.19
N VAL A 80 -15.71 3.44 8.11
CA VAL A 80 -14.24 3.45 8.14
C VAL A 80 -13.67 4.10 6.88
N TYR A 81 -14.22 3.77 5.70
CA TYR A 81 -13.83 4.38 4.43
C TYR A 81 -14.11 5.89 4.41
N ASP A 82 -15.27 6.32 4.92
CA ASP A 82 -15.67 7.72 4.96
C ASP A 82 -14.68 8.55 5.81
N ILE A 83 -14.19 8.01 6.92
CA ILE A 83 -13.15 8.68 7.72
C ILE A 83 -11.87 8.87 6.89
N ALA A 84 -11.42 7.83 6.19
CA ALA A 84 -10.21 7.88 5.36
C ALA A 84 -10.34 8.92 4.24
N TYR A 85 -11.44 8.89 3.49
CA TYR A 85 -11.66 9.80 2.36
C TYR A 85 -12.01 11.23 2.77
N LYS A 86 -12.64 11.43 3.94
CA LYS A 86 -12.93 12.76 4.49
C LYS A 86 -11.66 13.52 4.85
N ALA A 87 -10.57 12.83 5.19
CA ALA A 87 -9.27 13.46 5.42
C ALA A 87 -8.71 14.16 4.17
N LYS A 88 -9.20 13.81 2.96
CA LYS A 88 -8.76 14.38 1.67
C LYS A 88 -7.24 14.36 1.54
N PHE A 89 -6.62 13.26 1.94
CA PHE A 89 -5.16 13.12 1.96
C PHE A 89 -4.54 13.45 0.60
N ARG A 90 -3.40 14.15 0.62
CA ARG A 90 -2.60 14.44 -0.56
C ARG A 90 -1.15 14.12 -0.23
N PHE A 91 -0.51 13.32 -1.08
CA PHE A 91 0.91 13.07 -0.94
C PHE A 91 1.67 14.40 -1.05
N PRO A 92 2.54 14.73 -0.08
CA PRO A 92 3.29 15.98 -0.10
C PRO A 92 4.41 15.96 -1.14
N THR A 93 4.84 14.77 -1.58
CA THR A 93 5.97 14.57 -2.48
C THR A 93 5.64 13.61 -3.63
N TYR A 94 6.28 13.79 -4.78
CA TYR A 94 6.16 12.86 -5.90
C TYR A 94 6.66 11.47 -5.51
N MET A 95 7.83 11.40 -4.85
CA MET A 95 8.44 10.12 -4.46
C MET A 95 7.53 9.31 -3.53
N GLY A 96 6.84 9.96 -2.57
CA GLY A 96 5.89 9.27 -1.70
C GLY A 96 4.73 8.65 -2.46
N ALA A 97 4.13 9.41 -3.39
CA ALA A 97 3.07 8.90 -4.26
C ALA A 97 3.57 7.77 -5.17
N PHE A 98 4.70 7.99 -5.84
CA PHE A 98 5.33 7.01 -6.73
C PHE A 98 5.60 5.69 -6.00
N LYS A 99 6.20 5.76 -4.80
CA LYS A 99 6.47 4.58 -3.97
C LYS A 99 5.20 3.85 -3.57
N PHE A 100 4.19 4.57 -3.10
CA PHE A 100 2.92 3.94 -2.72
C PHE A 100 2.28 3.21 -3.91
N TYR A 101 2.10 3.88 -5.05
CA TYR A 101 1.42 3.28 -6.19
C TYR A 101 2.27 2.20 -6.87
N ASN A 102 3.60 2.34 -6.87
CA ASN A 102 4.45 1.33 -7.49
C ASN A 102 4.55 0.07 -6.64
N ASP A 103 4.72 0.22 -5.31
CA ASP A 103 5.15 -0.87 -4.43
C ASP A 103 4.01 -1.39 -3.51
N TYR A 104 3.01 -0.56 -3.17
CA TYR A 104 2.03 -0.88 -2.12
C TYR A 104 0.58 -1.05 -2.62
N ALA A 105 0.12 -0.16 -3.50
CA ALA A 105 -1.25 -0.17 -4.01
C ALA A 105 -1.55 -1.50 -4.71
N LEU A 106 -2.74 -2.05 -4.46
CA LEU A 106 -3.21 -3.21 -5.20
C LEU A 106 -3.41 -2.86 -6.68
N LYS A 107 -2.87 -3.70 -7.56
CA LYS A 107 -3.03 -3.58 -9.02
C LYS A 107 -3.79 -4.78 -9.56
N SER A 108 -4.37 -4.62 -10.75
CA SER A 108 -4.84 -5.76 -11.55
C SER A 108 -3.69 -6.73 -11.82
N ARG A 109 -4.01 -8.00 -12.08
CA ARG A 109 -3.00 -9.05 -12.33
C ARG A 109 -2.09 -8.77 -13.53
N ASP A 110 -2.59 -8.02 -14.52
CA ASP A 110 -1.82 -7.56 -15.68
C ASP A 110 -1.07 -6.24 -15.43
N ASN A 111 -1.10 -5.72 -14.20
CA ASN A 111 -0.47 -4.48 -13.74
C ASN A 111 -0.89 -3.21 -14.51
N LYS A 112 -2.02 -3.23 -15.23
CA LYS A 112 -2.48 -2.09 -16.03
C LYS A 112 -3.27 -1.06 -15.25
N VAL A 113 -4.01 -1.48 -14.23
CA VAL A 113 -4.87 -0.60 -13.44
C VAL A 113 -4.63 -0.75 -11.95
N PHE A 114 -4.82 0.35 -11.22
CA PHE A 114 -4.82 0.38 -9.77
C PHE A 114 -6.23 0.10 -9.26
N LEU A 115 -6.35 -0.86 -8.34
CA LEU A 115 -7.59 -1.23 -7.69
C LEU A 115 -7.78 -0.47 -6.35
N GLU A 116 -6.72 0.18 -5.89
CA GLU A 116 -6.69 0.91 -4.63
C GLU A 116 -6.06 2.30 -4.76
N ARG A 117 -6.55 3.19 -3.92
CA ARG A 117 -5.90 4.41 -3.46
C ARG A 117 -5.31 4.21 -2.07
N TYR A 118 -4.61 5.23 -1.60
CA TYR A 118 -4.00 5.22 -0.27
C TYR A 118 -5.03 4.98 0.83
N GLU A 119 -6.16 5.67 0.75
CA GLU A 119 -7.27 5.56 1.69
C GLU A 119 -7.83 4.13 1.77
N ASP A 120 -7.97 3.45 0.62
CA ASP A 120 -8.45 2.06 0.57
C ASP A 120 -7.50 1.11 1.33
N ARG A 121 -6.20 1.21 1.04
CA ARG A 121 -5.17 0.36 1.64
C ARG A 121 -5.14 0.54 3.17
N LEU A 122 -5.27 1.77 3.66
CA LEU A 122 -5.32 2.06 5.08
C LEU A 122 -6.62 1.58 5.73
N ALA A 123 -7.77 1.76 5.07
CA ALA A 123 -9.06 1.31 5.59
C ALA A 123 -9.10 -0.21 5.77
N ILE A 124 -8.57 -0.97 4.79
CA ILE A 124 -8.46 -2.43 4.89
C ILE A 124 -7.53 -2.86 6.01
N ASN A 125 -6.40 -2.16 6.21
CA ASN A 125 -5.52 -2.43 7.34
C ASN A 125 -6.23 -2.21 8.67
N ALA A 126 -6.98 -1.11 8.81
CA ALA A 126 -7.75 -0.82 10.01
C ALA A 126 -8.81 -1.90 10.29
N LEU A 127 -9.61 -2.27 9.28
CA LEU A 127 -10.65 -3.29 9.40
C LEU A 127 -10.09 -4.67 9.77
N TYR A 128 -8.99 -5.07 9.14
CA TYR A 128 -8.38 -6.38 9.38
C TYR A 128 -7.83 -6.49 10.82
N HIS A 129 -7.03 -5.51 11.25
CA HIS A 129 -6.37 -5.55 12.55
C HIS A 129 -7.30 -5.22 13.72
N ALA A 130 -8.45 -4.59 13.45
CA ALA A 130 -9.51 -4.40 14.45
C ALA A 130 -10.40 -5.65 14.65
N ASN A 131 -10.33 -6.64 13.74
CA ASN A 131 -10.91 -7.97 13.92
C ASN A 131 -12.41 -8.03 14.32
N GLY A 132 -13.21 -7.06 13.88
CA GLY A 132 -14.65 -6.94 14.17
C GLY A 132 -14.99 -5.82 15.16
N ASP A 133 -14.01 -5.20 15.81
CA ASP A 133 -14.22 -4.05 16.69
C ASP A 133 -14.26 -2.74 15.86
N ILE A 134 -15.45 -2.24 15.58
CA ILE A 134 -15.64 -1.04 14.77
C ILE A 134 -15.03 0.22 15.41
N ASP A 135 -15.02 0.34 16.74
CA ASP A 135 -14.46 1.52 17.42
C ASP A 135 -12.94 1.50 17.38
N LEU A 136 -12.33 0.31 17.45
CA LEU A 136 -10.90 0.15 17.16
C LEU A 136 -10.59 0.45 15.69
N ALA A 137 -11.40 -0.05 14.74
CA ALA A 137 -11.19 0.22 13.31
C ALA A 137 -11.21 1.72 13.00
N LYS A 138 -12.16 2.47 13.58
CA LYS A 138 -12.26 3.94 13.45
C LYS A 138 -11.04 4.66 14.04
N ARG A 139 -10.54 4.22 15.20
CA ARG A 139 -9.33 4.78 15.81
C ARG A 139 -8.07 4.51 14.96
N LEU A 140 -7.94 3.28 14.46
CA LEU A 140 -6.82 2.89 13.60
C LEU A 140 -6.82 3.71 12.31
N ILE A 141 -7.94 3.80 11.59
CA ILE A 141 -7.97 4.55 10.32
C ILE A 141 -7.69 6.04 10.54
N THR A 142 -8.18 6.62 11.64
CA THR A 142 -7.90 8.02 11.99
C THR A 142 -6.40 8.25 12.18
N SER A 143 -5.72 7.37 12.91
CA SER A 143 -4.27 7.46 13.16
C SER A 143 -3.44 7.19 11.90
N LEU A 144 -3.86 6.20 11.09
CA LEU A 144 -3.19 5.83 9.84
C LEU A 144 -3.26 6.96 8.81
N ILE A 145 -4.44 7.56 8.60
CA ILE A 145 -4.60 8.60 7.58
C ILE A 145 -3.97 9.94 8.00
N ALA A 146 -3.88 10.20 9.30
CA ALA A 146 -3.14 11.33 9.87
C ALA A 146 -1.61 11.12 9.78
N GLN A 147 -1.16 9.89 9.50
CA GLN A 147 0.25 9.48 9.50
C GLN A 147 0.92 9.55 10.88
N ASP A 148 0.14 9.50 11.97
CA ASP A 148 0.65 9.41 13.36
C ASP A 148 1.29 8.04 13.63
N PHE A 149 0.87 7.03 12.89
CA PHE A 149 1.38 5.66 12.95
C PHE A 149 1.40 5.06 11.55
N THR A 150 2.44 4.29 11.24
CA THR A 150 2.55 3.51 10.01
C THR A 150 3.02 2.08 10.37
N PRO A 151 2.26 1.03 10.01
CA PRO A 151 2.69 -0.34 10.19
C PRO A 151 3.95 -0.64 9.38
N ALA A 152 4.70 -1.67 9.78
CA ALA A 152 5.79 -2.18 8.98
C ALA A 152 5.30 -2.60 7.58
N THR A 153 6.16 -2.44 6.57
CA THR A 153 5.86 -2.80 5.16
C THR A 153 5.21 -4.17 4.98
N PRO A 154 5.69 -5.30 5.56
CA PRO A 154 5.04 -6.60 5.38
C PRO A 154 3.60 -6.62 5.90
N THR A 155 3.29 -5.87 6.96
CA THR A 155 1.90 -5.72 7.44
C THR A 155 1.10 -4.86 6.47
N LEU A 156 1.54 -3.62 6.24
CA LEU A 156 0.81 -2.65 5.42
C LEU A 156 0.49 -3.20 4.02
N LEU A 157 1.48 -3.85 3.38
CA LEU A 157 1.40 -4.37 2.03
C LEU A 157 0.47 -5.58 1.89
N ASN A 158 0.53 -6.51 2.84
CA ASN A 158 -0.09 -7.83 2.70
C ASN A 158 -1.49 -7.90 3.31
N THR A 159 -1.80 -7.03 4.28
CA THR A 159 -3.06 -7.12 5.04
C THR A 159 -4.29 -7.08 4.12
N GLY A 160 -5.20 -8.03 4.34
CA GLY A 160 -6.47 -8.18 3.62
C GLY A 160 -6.37 -8.74 2.19
N LYS A 161 -5.17 -8.90 1.61
CA LYS A 161 -4.99 -9.49 0.26
C LYS A 161 -5.12 -11.01 0.30
N LYS A 162 -5.85 -11.58 -0.67
CA LYS A 162 -6.04 -13.04 -0.80
C LYS A 162 -4.74 -13.80 -1.12
N LYS A 163 -3.92 -13.21 -2.01
CA LYS A 163 -2.59 -13.71 -2.35
C LYS A 163 -1.57 -12.75 -1.74
N ARG A 164 -0.99 -13.15 -0.61
CA ARG A 164 -0.14 -12.30 0.19
C ARG A 164 1.08 -13.06 0.73
N GLY A 165 2.12 -12.30 1.07
CA GLY A 165 3.20 -12.81 1.92
C GLY A 165 2.81 -12.77 3.41
N GLU A 166 3.79 -13.06 4.25
CA GLU A 166 3.62 -12.97 5.70
C GLU A 166 3.60 -11.53 6.21
N PHE A 167 3.07 -11.34 7.42
CA PHE A 167 3.05 -10.02 8.08
C PHE A 167 4.34 -9.71 8.85
N VAL A 168 5.19 -10.73 9.06
CA VAL A 168 6.48 -10.64 9.75
C VAL A 168 7.57 -11.10 8.78
N SER A 169 8.66 -10.35 8.72
CA SER A 169 9.77 -10.57 7.79
C SER A 169 11.14 -10.37 8.45
N CYS A 170 11.22 -10.44 9.77
CA CYS A 170 12.47 -10.32 10.50
C CYS A 170 12.48 -11.38 11.59
N PHE A 171 13.53 -12.20 11.62
CA PHE A 171 13.62 -13.38 12.45
C PHE A 171 15.00 -13.42 13.12
N LEU A 172 15.03 -13.91 14.36
CA LEU A 172 16.26 -14.24 15.06
C LEU A 172 16.25 -15.75 15.32
N LEU A 173 17.36 -16.41 14.97
CA LEU A 173 17.55 -17.84 15.16
C LEU A 173 18.71 -18.06 16.13
N GLU A 174 18.50 -18.93 17.12
CA GLU A 174 19.56 -19.38 18.04
C GLU A 174 20.03 -20.77 17.65
N MET A 175 21.34 -20.99 17.75
CA MET A 175 22.01 -22.24 17.37
C MET A 175 22.67 -22.89 18.58
N GLY A 176 22.44 -24.19 18.76
CA GLY A 176 23.22 -25.01 19.68
C GLY A 176 24.56 -25.44 19.09
N ASP A 177 25.44 -25.97 19.94
CA ASP A 177 26.73 -26.54 19.52
C ASP A 177 26.58 -28.01 19.07
N SER A 178 25.80 -28.23 18.02
CA SER A 178 25.63 -29.57 17.43
C SER A 178 25.45 -29.52 15.91
N LEU A 179 25.88 -30.59 15.22
CA LEU A 179 25.70 -30.71 13.76
C LEU A 179 24.22 -30.68 13.35
N ASN A 180 23.34 -31.23 14.19
CA ASN A 180 21.90 -31.23 13.94
C ASN A 180 21.33 -29.81 13.97
N ASP A 181 21.78 -28.97 14.91
CA ASP A 181 21.34 -27.58 15.02
C ASP A 181 21.86 -26.73 13.86
N ILE A 182 23.11 -26.93 13.45
CA ILE A 182 23.68 -26.27 12.25
C ILE A 182 22.84 -26.60 11.00
N ALA A 183 22.53 -27.88 10.78
CA ALA A 183 21.72 -28.30 9.64
C ALA A 183 20.30 -27.71 9.69
N ARG A 184 19.68 -27.70 10.87
CA ARG A 184 18.33 -27.15 11.07
C ARG A 184 18.28 -25.64 10.84
N ILE A 185 19.28 -24.88 11.28
CA ILE A 185 19.32 -23.44 11.01
C ILE A 185 19.50 -23.15 9.53
N SER A 186 20.31 -23.95 8.82
CA SER A 186 20.42 -23.83 7.37
C SER A 186 19.06 -24.02 6.70
N GLU A 187 18.30 -25.04 7.11
CA GLU A 187 16.95 -25.28 6.60
C GLU A 187 15.99 -24.12 6.94
N PHE A 188 15.96 -23.67 8.20
CA PHE A 188 15.11 -22.55 8.62
C PHE A 188 15.44 -21.27 7.87
N SER A 189 16.73 -20.97 7.66
CA SER A 189 17.16 -19.81 6.87
C SER A 189 16.61 -19.88 5.44
N MET A 190 16.61 -21.07 4.81
CA MET A 190 16.02 -21.26 3.48
C MET A 190 14.50 -21.07 3.48
N GLN A 191 13.80 -21.61 4.47
CA GLN A 191 12.33 -21.49 4.54
C GLN A 191 11.90 -20.05 4.83
N LEU A 192 12.57 -19.36 5.75
CA LEU A 192 12.29 -17.96 6.08
C LEU A 192 12.65 -17.03 4.90
N SER A 193 13.79 -17.25 4.24
CA SER A 193 14.17 -16.48 3.06
C SER A 193 13.17 -16.65 1.91
N LYS A 194 12.65 -17.86 1.70
CA LYS A 194 11.63 -18.15 0.68
C LYS A 194 10.34 -17.33 0.86
N ILE A 195 9.97 -16.99 2.10
CA ILE A 195 8.78 -16.19 2.42
C ILE A 195 9.09 -14.68 2.57
N GLY A 196 10.33 -14.27 2.29
CA GLY A 196 10.77 -12.87 2.33
C GLY A 196 11.25 -12.38 3.70
N GLY A 197 11.64 -13.31 4.58
CA GLY A 197 12.23 -13.04 5.89
C GLY A 197 13.75 -12.98 5.93
#